data_AF-Q2S2M5-F1
#
_entry.id   AF-Q2S2M5-F1
#
_cell.length_a   1.000
_cell.length_b   1.000
_cell.length_c   1.000
_cell.angle_alpha   90.00
_cell.angle_beta   90.00
_cell.angle_gamma   90.00
#
_symmetry.space_group_name_H-M   'P 1'
#
loop_
_entity.id
_entity.type
_entity.pdbx_description
1 polymer ?
#
loop_
_entity_poly.entity_id
_entity_poly.type
_entity_poly.pdbx_seq_one_letter_code
_entity_poly.pdbx_strand_id
1 'polypeptide(L)'
;MEKRVGKLVGRQGRAHTWWRAQCYPLRGHPSGSRKADEVRRDRGPSLPNGASELARQKLVTTPRVMIAVQPPEYFPRLEYMASIQQVDHFVLGNTFPYRRQSFQNRSKLRSPQGWHWITVPVFGNRDGAPVREVEIETGGRWREKHWRSFLYNYRTTMYFDYFEASFRPFFERGWARLSPCASRSVELLAELFGLQTTLTRASALDGAPGTVAGVARALGAETLLTTPGGDPESLPEGVTPHVVEYDHPTYRQNFEGFESGMSAADLVFNYGPEARRILAKGRTAHPDGSPSA
;
A
#
# COMPACT_ATOMS: atom_id res chain seq x y z
N MET A 1 -51.22 -32.45 -25.69
CA MET A 1 -50.90 -33.19 -24.45
C MET A 1 -50.35 -32.16 -23.45
N GLU A 2 -51.22 -31.62 -22.62
CA GLU A 2 -50.87 -30.73 -21.51
C GLU A 2 -50.16 -31.50 -20.40
N LYS A 3 -49.22 -30.86 -19.69
CA LYS A 3 -49.32 -30.59 -18.23
C LYS A 3 -48.07 -29.87 -17.64
N ARG A 4 -48.38 -28.75 -16.97
CA ARG A 4 -47.85 -28.18 -15.69
C ARG A 4 -46.35 -27.81 -15.61
N VAL A 5 -45.93 -26.55 -15.47
CA VAL A 5 -46.21 -25.49 -14.44
C VAL A 5 -45.87 -25.90 -13.01
N GLY A 6 -44.79 -25.31 -12.50
CA GLY A 6 -44.42 -25.23 -11.08
C GLY A 6 -43.56 -24.00 -10.81
N LYS A 7 -44.21 -22.89 -10.43
CA LYS A 7 -43.59 -21.71 -9.79
C LYS A 7 -43.30 -22.06 -8.33
N LEU A 8 -42.18 -21.60 -7.78
CA LEU A 8 -42.09 -21.28 -6.36
C LEU A 8 -41.13 -20.11 -6.13
N VAL A 9 -41.65 -19.16 -5.37
CA VAL A 9 -41.15 -17.83 -5.06
C VAL A 9 -40.34 -17.89 -3.76
N GLY A 10 -39.20 -17.18 -3.76
CA GLY A 10 -38.80 -16.25 -2.70
C GLY A 10 -38.40 -16.79 -1.33
N ARG A 11 -37.15 -16.52 -0.95
CA ARG A 11 -36.87 -15.88 0.34
C ARG A 11 -35.50 -15.21 0.34
N GLN A 12 -35.53 -13.88 0.47
CA GLN A 12 -34.38 -13.04 0.81
C GLN A 12 -33.93 -13.36 2.25
N GLY A 13 -32.68 -13.77 2.42
CA GLY A 13 -32.00 -13.87 3.71
C GLY A 13 -31.22 -12.58 3.97
N ARG A 14 -31.63 -11.84 4.99
CA ARG A 14 -31.05 -10.56 5.41
C ARG A 14 -29.74 -10.77 6.18
N ALA A 15 -28.90 -9.74 6.07
CA ALA A 15 -27.63 -9.55 6.76
C ALA A 15 -27.73 -9.76 8.28
N HIS A 16 -26.75 -10.47 8.83
CA HIS A 16 -26.49 -10.54 10.26
C HIS A 16 -25.41 -9.52 10.63
N THR A 17 -25.83 -8.38 11.17
CA THR A 17 -25.00 -7.45 11.94
C THR A 17 -25.15 -7.80 13.43
N TRP A 18 -24.06 -8.23 14.06
CA TRP A 18 -23.97 -8.42 15.51
C TRP A 18 -22.61 -7.95 16.01
N TRP A 19 -22.57 -6.77 16.64
CA TRP A 19 -21.89 -6.53 17.92
C TRP A 19 -22.13 -5.07 18.37
N ARG A 20 -23.09 -4.91 19.27
CA ARG A 20 -23.18 -3.77 20.20
C ARG A 20 -23.53 -4.32 21.57
N ALA A 21 -22.76 -3.85 22.56
CA ALA A 21 -23.15 -3.50 23.93
C ALA A 21 -22.28 -4.18 25.00
N GLN A 22 -21.51 -3.35 25.72
CA GLN A 22 -21.67 -3.26 27.18
C GLN A 22 -21.03 -1.96 27.69
N CYS A 23 -21.90 -0.97 27.97
CA CYS A 23 -21.64 0.10 28.92
C CYS A 23 -22.44 -0.25 30.18
N TYR A 24 -21.80 -0.19 31.36
CA TYR A 24 -22.49 -0.24 32.65
C TYR A 24 -22.47 1.16 33.32
N PRO A 25 -23.47 1.47 34.19
CA PRO A 25 -23.85 2.84 34.52
C PRO A 25 -23.32 3.35 35.87
N LEU A 26 -23.47 4.68 36.00
CA LEU A 26 -23.19 5.58 37.12
C LEU A 26 -23.92 5.27 38.43
N ARG A 27 -23.31 5.66 39.56
CA ARG A 27 -23.85 6.33 40.78
C ARG A 27 -22.74 6.34 41.86
N GLY A 28 -22.49 7.37 42.68
CA GLY A 28 -23.13 8.67 42.89
C GLY A 28 -22.29 9.52 43.87
N HIS A 29 -22.62 10.81 43.95
CA HIS A 29 -22.21 11.75 45.01
C HIS A 29 -23.18 11.65 46.21
N PRO A 30 -22.76 12.08 47.41
CA PRO A 30 -23.16 13.43 47.85
C PRO A 30 -22.13 14.23 48.68
N SER A 31 -22.33 15.55 48.57
CA SER A 31 -22.00 16.72 49.41
C SER A 31 -21.32 16.58 50.78
N GLY A 32 -20.41 17.53 51.07
CA GLY A 32 -20.00 17.90 52.44
C GLY A 32 -19.16 19.18 52.46
N SER A 33 -19.62 20.18 53.22
CA SER A 33 -19.23 21.59 53.21
C SER A 33 -18.07 22.02 54.13
N ARG A 34 -17.43 23.16 53.78
CA ARG A 34 -16.81 24.23 54.61
C ARG A 34 -15.57 23.88 55.48
N LYS A 35 -14.46 24.60 55.24
CA LYS A 35 -14.04 25.79 56.02
C LYS A 35 -12.76 26.41 55.43
N ALA A 36 -12.66 27.73 55.58
CA ALA A 36 -11.49 28.54 55.34
C ALA A 36 -10.46 28.33 56.46
N ASP A 37 -9.17 28.45 56.14
CA ASP A 37 -8.17 29.02 57.03
C ASP A 37 -7.01 29.60 56.22
N GLU A 38 -6.56 30.76 56.67
CA GLU A 38 -5.63 31.70 56.08
C GLU A 38 -4.24 31.55 56.71
N VAL A 39 -3.21 32.02 56.00
CA VAL A 39 -1.87 32.41 56.47
C VAL A 39 -0.82 31.29 56.66
N ARG A 40 0.16 31.25 55.73
CA ARG A 40 1.55 31.68 56.04
C ARG A 40 2.36 31.91 54.77
N ARG A 41 2.97 33.09 54.68
CA ARG A 41 3.96 33.49 53.68
C ARG A 41 5.23 32.66 53.87
N ASP A 42 5.75 32.09 52.80
CA ASP A 42 7.18 31.78 52.72
C ASP A 42 7.73 32.25 51.38
N ARG A 43 8.76 33.11 51.44
CA ARG A 43 9.40 33.74 50.28
C ARG A 43 10.52 32.80 49.81
N GLY A 44 10.23 32.00 48.79
CA GLY A 44 11.27 31.32 48.00
C GLY A 44 12.06 32.33 47.15
N PRO A 45 13.35 32.07 46.86
CA PRO A 45 14.24 33.05 46.25
C PRO A 45 13.81 33.37 44.81
N SER A 46 13.85 34.67 44.51
CA SER A 46 13.62 35.25 43.20
C SER A 46 14.58 34.68 42.15
N LEU A 47 14.04 34.01 41.13
CA LEU A 47 14.77 33.66 39.91
C LEU A 47 15.11 34.94 39.12
N PRO A 48 16.31 35.04 38.52
CA PRO A 48 16.69 36.20 37.74
C PRO A 48 15.80 36.35 36.49
N ASN A 49 15.41 37.59 36.27
CA ASN A 49 14.69 38.07 35.09
C ASN A 49 15.57 37.87 33.85
N GLY A 50 15.08 37.16 32.83
CA GLY A 50 15.71 37.12 31.50
C GLY A 50 16.20 35.75 31.05
N ALA A 51 15.29 34.80 30.86
CA ALA A 51 15.42 33.72 29.88
C ALA A 51 14.13 32.90 29.87
N SER A 52 13.29 33.06 28.85
CA SER A 52 12.42 32.00 28.27
C SER A 52 11.29 32.53 27.38
N GLU A 53 11.31 33.80 26.97
CA GLU A 53 10.46 34.26 25.86
C GLU A 53 10.88 33.65 24.51
N LEU A 54 12.10 33.08 24.44
CA LEU A 54 12.62 32.27 23.34
C LEU A 54 12.19 30.78 23.38
N ALA A 55 11.40 30.33 24.36
CA ALA A 55 11.03 28.92 24.54
C ALA A 55 9.53 28.62 24.29
N ARG A 56 8.83 29.47 23.53
CA ARG A 56 7.38 29.32 23.29
C ARG A 56 6.94 29.29 21.83
N GLN A 57 7.85 29.17 20.87
CA GLN A 57 7.47 28.54 19.61
C GLN A 57 7.42 27.03 19.85
N LYS A 58 6.30 26.57 20.40
CA LYS A 58 5.83 25.22 20.10
C LYS A 58 5.67 25.19 18.58
N LEU A 59 6.70 24.72 17.89
CA LEU A 59 6.56 24.15 16.57
C LEU A 59 5.43 23.13 16.69
N VAL A 60 4.23 23.54 16.29
CA VAL A 60 3.19 22.60 15.93
C VAL A 60 3.77 21.92 14.70
N THR A 61 4.49 20.81 14.93
CA THR A 61 4.92 19.93 13.85
C THR A 61 3.65 19.29 13.32
N THR A 62 3.01 19.96 12.37
CA THR A 62 2.07 19.29 11.47
C THR A 62 2.79 18.04 10.96
N PRO A 63 2.19 16.84 11.02
CA PRO A 63 2.86 15.64 10.57
C PRO A 63 3.31 15.84 9.12
N ARG A 64 4.62 15.72 8.87
CA ARG A 64 5.18 15.86 7.54
C ARG A 64 4.65 14.72 6.68
N VAL A 65 3.84 15.04 5.67
CA VAL A 65 3.30 14.02 4.77
C VAL A 65 4.43 13.50 3.89
N MET A 66 4.88 12.26 4.15
CA MET A 66 5.80 11.57 3.27
C MET A 66 5.03 10.90 2.15
N ILE A 67 5.41 11.17 0.91
CA ILE A 67 4.78 10.56 -0.27
C ILE A 67 5.77 9.69 -1.05
N ALA A 68 5.23 8.74 -1.81
CA ALA A 68 5.95 8.06 -2.89
C ALA A 68 5.07 8.08 -4.14
N VAL A 69 5.69 8.08 -5.32
CA VAL A 69 4.96 7.99 -6.58
C VAL A 69 5.68 7.08 -7.57
N GLN A 70 4.97 6.07 -8.05
CA GLN A 70 5.48 5.13 -9.06
C GLN A 70 4.33 4.69 -9.97
N PRO A 71 4.58 4.37 -11.25
CA PRO A 71 3.56 3.74 -12.10
C PRO A 71 3.02 2.46 -11.45
N PRO A 72 1.75 2.10 -11.65
CA PRO A 72 1.20 0.86 -11.10
C PRO A 72 1.91 -0.37 -11.69
N GLU A 73 2.36 -1.29 -10.85
CA GLU A 73 2.93 -2.59 -11.26
C GLU A 73 1.84 -3.68 -11.27
N TYR A 74 1.89 -4.59 -12.25
CA TYR A 74 1.05 -5.78 -12.26
C TYR A 74 1.63 -6.80 -11.29
N PHE A 75 0.91 -7.09 -10.21
CA PHE A 75 1.36 -7.92 -9.08
C PHE A 75 2.77 -7.53 -8.61
N PRO A 76 2.92 -6.35 -7.96
CA PRO A 76 4.20 -5.72 -7.63
C PRO A 76 5.18 -6.63 -6.91
N ARG A 77 6.47 -6.29 -7.02
CA ARG A 77 7.55 -6.91 -6.25
C ARG A 77 7.58 -6.39 -4.81
N LEU A 78 8.41 -7.01 -3.96
CA LEU A 78 8.55 -6.61 -2.57
C LEU A 78 9.09 -5.19 -2.40
N GLU A 79 10.01 -4.73 -3.26
CA GLU A 79 10.53 -3.35 -3.21
C GLU A 79 9.40 -2.32 -3.30
N TYR A 80 8.47 -2.54 -4.23
CA TYR A 80 7.32 -1.66 -4.47
C TYR A 80 6.37 -1.65 -3.27
N MET A 81 6.07 -2.83 -2.71
CA MET A 81 5.23 -2.94 -1.52
C MET A 81 5.88 -2.31 -0.29
N ALA A 82 7.22 -2.38 -0.18
CA ALA A 82 7.96 -1.75 0.89
C ALA A 82 7.94 -0.23 0.78
N SER A 83 8.00 0.34 -0.44
CA SER A 83 7.78 1.77 -0.64
C SER A 83 6.39 2.21 -0.20
N ILE A 84 5.34 1.40 -0.46
CA ILE A 84 3.98 1.68 0.05
C ILE A 84 3.98 1.68 1.58
N GLN A 85 4.62 0.70 2.23
CA GLN A 85 4.62 0.57 3.69
C GLN A 85 5.30 1.74 4.41
N GLN A 86 6.22 2.45 3.74
CA GLN A 86 7.05 3.49 4.35
C GLN A 86 6.48 4.91 4.27
N VAL A 87 5.44 5.13 3.46
CA VAL A 87 4.88 6.46 3.23
C VAL A 87 3.46 6.59 3.78
N ASP A 88 3.04 7.83 4.03
CA ASP A 88 1.67 8.12 4.44
C ASP A 88 0.71 8.05 3.24
N HIS A 89 1.21 8.47 2.07
CA HIS A 89 0.45 8.53 0.83
C HIS A 89 1.27 8.02 -0.37
N PHE A 90 0.81 6.94 -0.99
CA PHE A 90 1.40 6.42 -2.21
C PHE A 90 0.52 6.77 -3.42
N VAL A 91 1.14 7.36 -4.45
CA VAL A 91 0.47 7.76 -5.68
C VAL A 91 0.83 6.78 -6.81
N LEU A 92 -0.20 6.14 -7.36
CA LEU A 92 -0.11 5.32 -8.57
C LEU A 92 -0.03 6.26 -9.78
N GLY A 93 1.16 6.43 -10.34
CA GLY A 93 1.48 7.28 -11.49
C GLY A 93 0.91 6.78 -12.81
N ASN A 94 -0.41 6.59 -12.90
CA ASN A 94 -1.07 6.07 -14.11
C ASN A 94 -1.11 7.05 -15.30
N THR A 95 -0.74 8.30 -15.07
CA THR A 95 -0.50 9.35 -16.07
C THR A 95 0.92 9.30 -16.63
N PHE A 96 1.82 8.54 -16.01
CA PHE A 96 3.23 8.47 -16.41
C PHE A 96 3.38 7.55 -17.64
N PRO A 97 4.51 7.65 -18.37
CA PRO A 97 4.76 6.83 -19.55
C PRO A 97 4.74 5.32 -19.26
N TYR A 98 4.05 4.58 -20.13
CA TYR A 98 4.13 3.14 -20.22
C TYR A 98 5.48 2.72 -20.79
N ARG A 99 6.07 1.69 -20.20
CA ARG A 99 7.31 1.06 -20.65
C ARG A 99 7.06 -0.39 -20.97
N ARG A 100 7.32 -0.78 -22.22
CA ARG A 100 7.15 -2.16 -22.68
C ARG A 100 8.09 -3.08 -21.91
N GLN A 101 7.62 -4.28 -21.58
CA GLN A 101 8.39 -5.27 -20.82
C GLN A 101 8.84 -4.75 -19.44
N SER A 102 8.11 -3.81 -18.86
CA SER A 102 8.32 -3.39 -17.46
C SER A 102 7.38 -4.15 -16.52
N PHE A 103 7.55 -3.96 -15.21
CA PHE A 103 6.63 -4.52 -14.22
C PHE A 103 5.20 -3.95 -14.31
N GLN A 104 4.96 -2.92 -15.13
CA GLN A 104 3.63 -2.36 -15.36
C GLN A 104 2.66 -3.37 -15.99
N ASN A 105 3.17 -4.29 -16.82
CA ASN A 105 2.33 -5.30 -17.51
C ASN A 105 2.80 -6.74 -17.35
N ARG A 106 3.84 -7.02 -16.55
CA ARG A 106 4.27 -8.39 -16.25
C ARG A 106 4.81 -8.53 -14.84
N SER A 107 4.67 -9.73 -14.29
CA SER A 107 5.18 -10.10 -12.97
C SER A 107 5.94 -11.42 -13.02
N LYS A 108 6.91 -11.59 -12.12
CA LYS A 108 7.60 -12.87 -11.95
C LYS A 108 6.87 -13.72 -10.92
N LEU A 109 6.58 -14.96 -11.26
CA LEU A 109 6.10 -15.95 -10.31
C LEU A 109 7.16 -17.03 -10.13
N ARG A 110 7.29 -17.50 -8.89
CA ARG A 110 8.13 -18.65 -8.56
C ARG A 110 7.57 -19.90 -9.25
N SER A 111 8.44 -20.81 -9.65
CA SER A 111 8.12 -22.12 -10.21
C SER A 111 9.13 -23.19 -9.78
N PRO A 112 8.88 -24.50 -9.96
CA PRO A 112 9.86 -25.52 -9.63
C PRO A 112 11.20 -25.35 -10.38
N GLN A 113 11.20 -24.71 -11.55
CA GLN A 113 12.38 -24.43 -12.38
C GLN A 113 13.02 -23.06 -12.12
N GLY A 114 12.71 -22.42 -10.98
CA GLY A 114 13.14 -21.06 -10.67
C GLY A 114 11.96 -20.09 -10.74
N TRP A 115 11.81 -19.38 -11.85
CA TRP A 115 10.73 -18.42 -12.03
C TRP A 115 10.25 -18.36 -13.48
N HIS A 116 9.08 -17.76 -13.69
CA HIS A 116 8.57 -17.45 -15.03
C HIS A 116 7.78 -16.13 -15.02
N TRP A 117 7.67 -15.51 -16.19
CA TRP A 117 6.86 -14.31 -16.37
C TRP A 117 5.39 -14.66 -16.59
N ILE A 118 4.51 -13.92 -15.94
CA ILE A 118 3.13 -13.73 -16.36
C ILE A 118 2.99 -12.33 -16.97
N THR A 119 2.44 -12.23 -18.17
CA THR A 119 2.36 -10.95 -18.92
C THR A 119 0.91 -10.68 -19.30
N VAL A 120 0.42 -9.48 -18.97
CA VAL A 120 -0.84 -8.93 -19.47
C VAL A 120 -0.62 -8.49 -20.92
N PRO A 121 -1.36 -9.08 -21.89
CA PRO A 121 -1.20 -8.71 -23.29
C PRO A 121 -1.81 -7.32 -23.54
N VAL A 122 -1.13 -6.50 -24.32
CA VAL A 122 -1.54 -5.13 -24.65
C VAL A 122 -1.55 -4.92 -26.16
N PHE A 123 -2.44 -4.06 -26.65
CA PHE A 123 -2.55 -3.80 -28.09
C PHE A 123 -1.40 -2.95 -28.63
N GLY A 124 -0.68 -3.50 -29.62
CA GLY A 124 0.31 -2.77 -30.41
C GLY A 124 1.53 -2.28 -29.61
N ASN A 125 2.27 -1.34 -30.21
CA ASN A 125 3.33 -0.62 -29.51
C ASN A 125 2.76 0.64 -28.87
N ARG A 126 2.83 0.72 -27.54
CA ARG A 126 2.33 1.86 -26.75
C ARG A 126 3.42 2.49 -25.89
N ASP A 127 4.69 2.18 -26.15
CA ASP A 127 5.80 2.73 -25.37
C ASP A 127 5.74 4.27 -25.38
N GLY A 128 5.89 4.88 -24.20
CA GLY A 128 5.77 6.33 -24.02
C GLY A 128 4.34 6.85 -23.76
N ALA A 129 3.29 6.12 -24.16
CA ALA A 129 1.90 6.55 -23.90
C ALA A 129 1.57 6.48 -22.39
N PRO A 130 0.70 7.34 -21.85
CA PRO A 130 0.27 7.25 -20.46
C PRO A 130 -0.29 5.85 -20.13
N VAL A 131 0.08 5.26 -18.99
CA VAL A 131 -0.38 3.89 -18.60
C VAL A 131 -1.91 3.78 -18.58
N ARG A 132 -2.63 4.87 -18.26
CA ARG A 132 -4.10 4.95 -18.29
C ARG A 132 -4.74 4.82 -19.68
N GLU A 133 -3.97 5.01 -20.74
CA GLU A 133 -4.38 4.92 -22.15
C GLU A 133 -4.02 3.58 -22.79
N VAL A 134 -3.25 2.73 -22.10
CA VAL A 134 -2.86 1.41 -22.60
C VAL A 134 -4.02 0.43 -22.49
N GLU A 135 -4.41 -0.13 -23.62
CA GLU A 135 -5.51 -1.10 -23.75
C GLU A 135 -4.99 -2.54 -23.68
N ILE A 136 -5.75 -3.40 -23.01
CA ILE A 136 -5.46 -4.83 -22.86
C ILE A 136 -6.09 -5.59 -24.03
N GLU A 137 -5.37 -6.56 -24.59
CA GLU A 137 -5.92 -7.50 -25.55
C GLU A 137 -6.87 -8.48 -24.85
N THR A 138 -8.18 -8.26 -24.98
CA THR A 138 -9.21 -9.00 -24.23
C THR A 138 -9.66 -10.30 -24.86
N GLY A 139 -9.30 -10.56 -26.13
CA GLY A 139 -9.72 -11.77 -26.87
C GLY A 139 -9.04 -13.06 -26.40
N GLY A 140 -7.92 -12.95 -25.67
CA GLY A 140 -7.17 -14.10 -25.16
C GLY A 140 -7.62 -14.60 -23.77
N ARG A 141 -7.21 -15.83 -23.43
CA ARG A 141 -7.44 -16.46 -22.11
C ARG A 141 -6.32 -16.18 -21.10
N TRP A 142 -5.71 -14.99 -21.15
CA TRP A 142 -4.54 -14.68 -20.31
C TRP A 142 -4.90 -14.70 -18.82
N ARG A 143 -6.07 -14.18 -18.43
CA ARG A 143 -6.53 -14.18 -17.02
C ARG A 143 -6.61 -15.60 -16.45
N GLU A 144 -7.22 -16.52 -17.20
CA GLU A 144 -7.31 -17.93 -16.85
C GLU A 144 -5.92 -18.56 -16.73
N LYS A 145 -5.03 -18.30 -17.69
CA LYS A 145 -3.64 -18.80 -17.66
C LYS A 145 -2.89 -18.30 -16.44
N HIS A 146 -2.99 -17.01 -16.11
CA HIS A 146 -2.33 -16.42 -14.95
C HIS A 146 -2.89 -17.01 -13.65
N TRP A 147 -4.21 -17.14 -13.52
CA TRP A 147 -4.82 -17.79 -12.36
C TRP A 147 -4.33 -19.23 -12.17
N ARG A 148 -4.25 -20.01 -13.26
CA ARG A 148 -3.69 -21.36 -13.24
C ARG A 148 -2.22 -21.37 -12.83
N SER A 149 -1.43 -20.37 -13.24
CA SER A 149 -0.06 -20.22 -12.76
C SER A 149 -0.01 -19.98 -11.25
N PHE A 150 -0.89 -19.14 -10.70
CA PHE A 150 -0.94 -18.95 -9.24
C PHE A 150 -1.33 -20.24 -8.51
N LEU A 151 -2.36 -20.94 -8.98
CA LEU A 151 -2.77 -22.23 -8.42
C LEU A 151 -1.63 -23.26 -8.46
N TYR A 152 -0.97 -23.41 -9.62
CA TYR A 152 0.09 -24.39 -9.78
C TYR A 152 1.27 -24.12 -8.84
N ASN A 153 1.67 -22.85 -8.70
CA ASN A 153 2.87 -22.49 -7.95
C ASN A 153 2.65 -22.24 -6.46
N TYR A 154 1.42 -21.95 -6.02
CA TYR A 154 1.16 -21.49 -4.67
C TYR A 154 0.10 -22.29 -3.90
N ARG A 155 -0.70 -23.16 -4.52
CA ARG A 155 -1.78 -23.87 -3.80
C ARG A 155 -1.32 -24.70 -2.59
N THR A 156 -0.04 -25.05 -2.51
CA THR A 156 0.54 -25.84 -1.42
C THR A 156 1.19 -24.99 -0.34
N THR A 157 1.23 -23.66 -0.50
CA THR A 157 1.78 -22.78 0.52
C THR A 157 0.82 -22.62 1.68
N MET A 158 1.36 -22.27 2.85
CA MET A 158 0.64 -22.27 4.11
C MET A 158 -0.62 -21.39 4.11
N TYR A 159 -0.64 -20.29 3.37
CA TYR A 159 -1.72 -19.30 3.40
C TYR A 159 -2.50 -19.15 2.09
N PHE A 160 -2.30 -20.03 1.10
CA PHE A 160 -3.00 -19.90 -0.17
C PHE A 160 -4.53 -19.97 -0.01
N ASP A 161 -5.02 -21.03 0.64
CA ASP A 161 -6.46 -21.25 0.85
C ASP A 161 -7.09 -20.12 1.68
N TYR A 162 -6.34 -19.52 2.61
CA TYR A 162 -6.79 -18.38 3.41
C TYR A 162 -7.06 -17.14 2.54
N PHE A 163 -6.25 -16.89 1.51
CA PHE A 163 -6.38 -15.71 0.65
C PHE A 163 -7.09 -15.96 -0.68
N GLU A 164 -7.34 -17.21 -1.07
CA GLU A 164 -7.93 -17.56 -2.37
C GLU A 164 -9.22 -16.77 -2.63
N ALA A 165 -10.13 -16.71 -1.65
CA ALA A 165 -11.41 -16.03 -1.80
C ALA A 165 -11.27 -14.51 -2.08
N SER A 166 -10.23 -13.87 -1.55
CA SER A 166 -9.94 -12.45 -1.80
C SER A 166 -9.15 -12.23 -3.09
N PHE A 167 -8.33 -13.20 -3.48
CA PHE A 167 -7.39 -13.08 -4.60
C PHE A 167 -8.02 -13.47 -5.94
N ARG A 168 -8.76 -14.58 -5.97
CA ARG A 168 -9.39 -15.14 -7.18
C ARG A 168 -10.31 -14.16 -7.93
N PRO A 169 -11.14 -13.33 -7.27
CA PRO A 169 -12.02 -12.37 -7.97
C PRO A 169 -11.28 -11.41 -8.93
N PHE A 170 -9.98 -11.17 -8.71
CA PHE A 170 -9.16 -10.38 -9.62
C PHE A 170 -9.13 -10.95 -11.05
N PHE A 171 -9.08 -12.28 -11.18
CA PHE A 171 -8.99 -12.97 -12.48
C PHE A 171 -10.37 -13.22 -13.10
N GLU A 172 -11.43 -13.22 -12.30
CA GLU A 172 -12.82 -13.34 -12.75
C GLU A 172 -13.33 -12.02 -13.34
N ARG A 173 -12.79 -10.89 -12.85
CA ARG A 173 -13.07 -9.57 -13.41
C ARG A 173 -12.45 -9.40 -14.81
N GLY A 174 -13.24 -8.83 -15.73
CA GLY A 174 -12.74 -8.36 -17.03
C GLY A 174 -11.94 -7.07 -16.92
N TRP A 175 -10.80 -7.00 -17.61
CA TRP A 175 -9.92 -5.83 -17.66
C TRP A 175 -9.76 -5.34 -19.09
N ALA A 176 -10.20 -4.11 -19.38
CA ALA A 176 -10.08 -3.48 -20.71
C ALA A 176 -8.83 -2.59 -20.85
N ARG A 177 -8.33 -2.04 -19.73
CA ARG A 177 -7.18 -1.13 -19.70
C ARG A 177 -6.15 -1.56 -18.67
N LEU A 178 -4.88 -1.27 -18.93
CA LEU A 178 -3.75 -1.67 -18.09
C LEU A 178 -3.78 -0.97 -16.73
N SER A 179 -3.99 0.35 -16.69
CA SER A 179 -4.02 1.11 -15.43
C SER A 179 -4.97 0.53 -14.39
N PRO A 180 -6.28 0.31 -14.63
CA PRO A 180 -7.17 -0.23 -13.60
C PRO A 180 -6.80 -1.67 -13.21
N CYS A 181 -6.26 -2.47 -14.13
CA CYS A 181 -5.80 -3.83 -13.86
C CYS A 181 -4.60 -3.81 -12.89
N ALA A 182 -3.51 -3.11 -13.26
CA ALA A 182 -2.31 -3.01 -12.44
C ALA A 182 -2.57 -2.29 -11.11
N SER A 183 -3.33 -1.19 -11.11
CA SER A 183 -3.73 -0.51 -9.86
C SER A 183 -4.47 -1.45 -8.92
N ARG A 184 -5.41 -2.27 -9.43
CA ARG A 184 -6.09 -3.24 -8.56
C ARG A 184 -5.16 -4.32 -8.06
N SER A 185 -4.16 -4.75 -8.82
CA SER A 185 -3.14 -5.70 -8.32
C SER A 185 -2.36 -5.13 -7.14
N VAL A 186 -1.97 -3.85 -7.20
CA VAL A 186 -1.30 -3.16 -6.09
C VAL A 186 -2.22 -3.08 -4.87
N GLU A 187 -3.45 -2.58 -5.07
CA GLU A 187 -4.45 -2.44 -4.00
C GLU A 187 -4.74 -3.79 -3.32
N LEU A 188 -4.93 -4.84 -4.12
CA LEU A 188 -5.15 -6.20 -3.61
C LEU A 188 -3.98 -6.67 -2.75
N LEU A 189 -2.73 -6.54 -3.22
CA LEU A 189 -1.59 -6.94 -2.41
C LEU A 189 -1.46 -6.08 -1.15
N ALA A 190 -1.70 -4.76 -1.22
CA ALA A 190 -1.72 -3.91 -0.04
C ALA A 190 -2.76 -4.38 1.00
N GLU A 191 -3.95 -4.79 0.55
CA GLU A 191 -4.98 -5.41 1.39
C GLU A 191 -4.49 -6.72 2.02
N LEU A 192 -3.87 -7.62 1.25
CA LEU A 192 -3.38 -8.90 1.77
C LEU A 192 -2.22 -8.74 2.77
N PHE A 193 -1.36 -7.75 2.57
CA PHE A 193 -0.32 -7.37 3.54
C PHE A 193 -0.89 -6.62 4.76
N GLY A 194 -2.14 -6.17 4.73
CA GLY A 194 -2.74 -5.33 5.77
C GLY A 194 -2.08 -3.95 5.89
N LEU A 195 -1.61 -3.38 4.77
CA LEU A 195 -1.07 -2.02 4.71
C LEU A 195 -2.20 -0.99 4.86
N GLN A 196 -1.92 0.10 5.57
CA GLN A 196 -2.89 1.16 5.87
C GLN A 196 -2.62 2.46 5.09
N THR A 197 -1.60 2.44 4.22
CA THR A 197 -1.18 3.58 3.41
C THR A 197 -2.29 4.05 2.50
N THR A 198 -2.47 5.37 2.39
CA THR A 198 -3.44 5.94 1.45
C THR A 198 -2.94 5.72 0.02
N LEU A 199 -3.77 5.13 -0.85
CA LEU A 199 -3.47 4.92 -2.26
C LEU A 199 -4.34 5.82 -3.14
N THR A 200 -3.72 6.68 -3.96
CA THR A 200 -4.42 7.51 -4.95
C THR A 200 -3.82 7.33 -6.33
N ARG A 201 -4.60 7.55 -7.39
CA ARG A 201 -4.08 7.57 -8.77
C ARG A 201 -3.71 8.99 -9.14
N ALA A 202 -2.60 9.19 -9.83
CA ALA A 202 -2.18 10.52 -10.29
C ALA A 202 -3.26 11.21 -11.15
N SER A 203 -4.02 10.43 -11.93
CA SER A 203 -5.16 10.94 -12.70
C SER A 203 -6.32 11.51 -11.87
N ALA A 204 -6.37 11.23 -10.57
CA ALA A 204 -7.41 11.70 -9.66
C ALA A 204 -6.98 12.94 -8.85
N LEU A 205 -5.71 13.35 -8.97
CA LEU A 205 -5.21 14.60 -8.40
C LEU A 205 -5.56 15.77 -9.32
N ASP A 206 -5.57 16.97 -8.75
CA ASP A 206 -5.77 18.19 -9.54
C ASP A 206 -4.69 18.32 -10.63
N GLY A 207 -5.10 18.69 -11.84
CA GLY A 207 -4.24 18.75 -13.02
C GLY A 207 -3.75 17.41 -13.59
N ALA A 208 -4.09 16.26 -12.99
CA ALA A 208 -3.68 14.92 -13.43
C ALA A 208 -2.17 14.81 -13.80
N PRO A 209 -1.27 15.17 -12.87
CA PRO A 209 0.15 15.38 -13.15
C PRO A 209 0.82 14.14 -13.76
N GLY A 210 1.63 14.34 -14.80
CA GLY A 210 2.40 13.29 -15.49
C GLY A 210 3.84 13.13 -14.99
N THR A 211 4.24 13.84 -13.94
CA THR A 211 5.60 13.84 -13.39
C THR A 211 5.59 13.74 -11.86
N VAL A 212 6.71 13.28 -11.29
CA VAL A 212 6.92 13.21 -9.84
C VAL A 212 6.77 14.58 -9.19
N ALA A 213 7.41 15.60 -9.76
CA ALA A 213 7.32 16.99 -9.29
C ALA A 213 5.90 17.56 -9.34
N GLY A 214 5.14 17.22 -10.38
CA GLY A 214 3.74 17.62 -10.49
C GLY A 214 2.86 16.98 -9.40
N VAL A 215 3.10 15.71 -9.08
CA VAL A 215 2.41 15.00 -7.98
C VAL A 215 2.77 15.62 -6.63
N ALA A 216 4.05 15.88 -6.37
CA ALA A 216 4.50 16.51 -5.12
C ALA A 216 3.86 17.89 -4.92
N ARG A 217 3.79 18.71 -5.98
CA ARG A 217 3.09 20.01 -5.96
C ARG A 217 1.59 19.86 -5.71
N ALA A 218 0.92 18.93 -6.39
CA ALA A 218 -0.51 18.72 -6.24
C ALA A 218 -0.92 18.27 -4.82
N LEU A 219 -0.02 17.58 -4.11
CA LEU A 219 -0.24 17.13 -2.74
C LEU A 219 0.37 18.05 -1.67
N GLY A 220 1.10 19.10 -2.06
CA GLY A 220 1.85 19.93 -1.11
C GLY A 220 2.84 19.12 -0.26
N ALA A 221 3.48 18.11 -0.85
CA ALA A 221 4.33 17.18 -0.11
C ALA A 221 5.60 17.85 0.40
N GLU A 222 6.00 17.53 1.64
CA GLU A 222 7.25 18.03 2.23
C GLU A 222 8.41 17.03 2.06
N THR A 223 8.10 15.75 1.93
CA THR A 223 9.10 14.69 1.80
C THR A 223 8.68 13.69 0.72
N LEU A 224 9.62 13.38 -0.18
CA LEU A 224 9.44 12.39 -1.22
C LEU A 224 10.36 11.20 -0.97
N LEU A 225 9.77 10.01 -0.77
CA LEU A 225 10.49 8.75 -0.80
C LEU A 225 10.99 8.46 -2.23
N THR A 226 12.29 8.27 -2.39
CA THR A 226 12.92 7.91 -3.67
C THR A 226 13.93 6.78 -3.47
N THR A 227 14.28 6.07 -4.54
CA THR A 227 15.39 5.11 -4.54
C THR A 227 16.69 5.80 -4.93
N PRO A 228 17.87 5.23 -4.64
CA PRO A 228 19.13 5.72 -5.18
C PRO A 228 19.09 5.82 -6.70
N GLY A 229 19.70 6.86 -7.25
CA GLY A 229 19.68 7.14 -8.69
C GLY A 229 18.35 7.71 -9.21
N GLY A 230 17.36 7.97 -8.36
CA GLY A 230 16.29 8.90 -8.70
C GLY A 230 16.86 10.30 -8.97
N ASP A 231 16.16 11.12 -9.75
CA ASP A 231 16.56 12.49 -10.10
C ASP A 231 16.02 13.48 -9.05
N PRO A 232 16.81 13.82 -8.01
CA PRO A 232 16.36 14.69 -6.93
C PRO A 232 16.36 16.16 -7.37
N GLU A 233 17.07 16.50 -8.46
CA GLU A 233 17.18 17.85 -9.00
C GLU A 233 15.87 18.26 -9.69
N SER A 234 15.08 17.29 -10.14
CA SER A 234 13.75 17.53 -10.71
C SER A 234 12.67 17.90 -9.67
N LEU A 235 12.99 17.87 -8.37
CA LEU A 235 12.02 18.10 -7.31
C LEU A 235 11.65 19.58 -7.15
N PRO A 236 10.39 19.90 -6.80
CA PRO A 236 10.00 21.26 -6.48
C PRO A 236 10.78 21.78 -5.26
N GLU A 237 10.98 23.10 -5.22
CA GLU A 237 11.54 23.76 -4.04
C GLU A 237 10.71 23.46 -2.79
N GLY A 238 11.39 23.15 -1.68
CA GLY A 238 10.75 22.77 -0.42
C GLY A 238 10.45 21.27 -0.24
N VAL A 239 10.63 20.44 -1.27
CA VAL A 239 10.49 18.98 -1.15
C VAL A 239 11.83 18.35 -0.79
N THR A 240 11.90 17.66 0.35
CA THR A 240 13.11 16.94 0.77
C THR A 240 13.09 15.51 0.23
N PRO A 241 14.09 15.05 -0.55
CA PRO A 241 14.19 13.65 -0.93
C PRO A 241 14.59 12.78 0.28
N HIS A 242 13.85 11.69 0.52
CA HIS A 242 14.23 10.63 1.44
C HIS A 242 14.64 9.41 0.61
N VAL A 243 15.95 9.23 0.44
CA VAL A 243 16.52 8.14 -0.36
C VAL A 243 16.50 6.85 0.45
N VAL A 244 15.94 5.80 -0.14
CA VAL A 244 15.75 4.51 0.47
C VAL A 244 16.24 3.41 -0.45
N GLU A 245 17.21 2.66 0.05
CA GLU A 245 17.56 1.35 -0.49
C GLU A 245 16.64 0.28 0.07
N TYR A 246 16.33 -0.72 -0.72
CA TYR A 246 15.61 -1.90 -0.27
C TYR A 246 16.49 -3.12 -0.44
N ASP A 247 17.06 -3.59 0.67
CA ASP A 247 17.73 -4.89 0.72
C ASP A 247 16.67 -5.99 0.75
N HIS A 248 16.64 -6.86 -0.26
CA HIS A 248 15.56 -7.83 -0.40
C HIS A 248 15.68 -8.93 0.68
N PRO A 249 14.68 -9.11 1.56
CA PRO A 249 14.76 -10.12 2.61
C PRO A 249 14.74 -11.53 2.01
N THR A 250 15.47 -12.45 2.63
CA THR A 250 15.39 -13.88 2.30
C THR A 250 14.36 -14.57 3.19
N TYR A 251 13.63 -15.52 2.62
CA TYR A 251 12.59 -16.30 3.30
C TYR A 251 12.39 -17.63 2.57
N ARG A 252 11.67 -18.56 3.20
CA ARG A 252 11.37 -19.85 2.59
C ARG A 252 10.24 -19.69 1.56
N GLN A 253 10.55 -19.98 0.31
CA GLN A 253 9.56 -20.03 -0.78
C GLN A 253 9.02 -21.46 -0.94
N ASN A 254 8.01 -21.63 -1.80
CA ASN A 254 7.34 -22.92 -2.00
C ASN A 254 8.25 -23.99 -2.65
N PHE A 255 9.36 -23.58 -3.27
CA PHE A 255 10.31 -24.46 -3.95
C PHE A 255 11.72 -24.29 -3.37
N GLU A 256 12.58 -25.27 -3.64
CA GLU A 256 13.96 -25.28 -3.18
C GLU A 256 14.76 -24.08 -3.69
N GLY A 257 15.60 -23.52 -2.82
CA GLY A 257 16.36 -22.30 -3.11
C GLY A 257 15.51 -21.03 -3.02
N PHE A 258 16.18 -19.89 -3.15
CA PHE A 258 15.56 -18.57 -3.04
C PHE A 258 15.75 -17.79 -4.34
N GLU A 259 14.65 -17.21 -4.84
CA GLU A 259 14.61 -16.34 -6.01
C GLU A 259 14.09 -14.96 -5.60
N SER A 260 14.91 -13.93 -5.83
CA SER A 260 14.55 -12.54 -5.53
C SER A 260 13.73 -11.90 -6.65
N GLY A 261 13.03 -10.80 -6.32
CA GLY A 261 12.26 -10.02 -7.29
C GLY A 261 11.04 -10.74 -7.85
N MET A 262 10.51 -11.72 -7.10
CA MET A 262 9.19 -12.32 -7.36
C MET A 262 8.09 -11.31 -7.04
N SER A 263 6.88 -11.60 -7.50
CA SER A 263 5.69 -10.92 -6.99
C SER A 263 5.64 -11.01 -5.47
N ALA A 264 5.28 -9.92 -4.80
CA ALA A 264 5.07 -9.89 -3.36
C ALA A 264 3.94 -10.84 -2.90
N ALA A 265 3.09 -11.32 -3.82
CA ALA A 265 2.16 -12.41 -3.58
C ALA A 265 2.87 -13.69 -3.09
N ASP A 266 4.11 -13.94 -3.53
CA ASP A 266 4.95 -15.06 -3.10
C ASP A 266 5.12 -15.05 -1.56
N LEU A 267 5.53 -13.91 -1.00
CA LEU A 267 5.69 -13.76 0.43
C LEU A 267 4.36 -13.90 1.18
N VAL A 268 3.28 -13.29 0.66
CA VAL A 268 1.94 -13.35 1.26
C VAL A 268 1.43 -14.78 1.34
N PHE A 269 1.54 -15.56 0.26
CA PHE A 269 1.04 -16.93 0.25
C PHE A 269 1.87 -17.88 1.14
N ASN A 270 3.16 -17.58 1.35
CA ASN A 270 4.01 -18.37 2.23
C ASN A 270 3.86 -17.99 3.72
N TYR A 271 3.64 -16.71 4.05
CA TYR A 271 3.72 -16.22 5.44
C TYR A 271 2.48 -15.48 5.96
N GLY A 272 1.52 -15.15 5.09
CA GLY A 272 0.27 -14.49 5.46
C GLY A 272 0.43 -13.26 6.34
N PRO A 273 -0.20 -13.21 7.54
CA PRO A 273 -0.11 -12.03 8.42
C PRO A 273 1.32 -11.59 8.75
N GLU A 274 2.26 -12.54 8.77
CA GLU A 274 3.66 -12.29 9.09
C GLU A 274 4.44 -11.64 7.92
N ALA A 275 3.88 -11.69 6.71
CA ALA A 275 4.47 -11.13 5.51
C ALA A 275 4.81 -9.63 5.66
N ARG A 276 3.95 -8.85 6.34
CA ARG A 276 4.18 -7.42 6.60
C ARG A 276 5.41 -7.17 7.46
N ARG A 277 5.68 -8.02 8.45
CA ARG A 277 6.87 -7.88 9.29
C ARG A 277 8.13 -8.28 8.52
N ILE A 278 8.05 -9.28 7.65
CA ILE A 278 9.18 -9.67 6.77
C ILE A 278 9.46 -8.57 5.74
N LEU A 279 8.43 -7.97 5.15
CA LEU A 279 8.52 -6.83 4.24
C LEU A 279 9.29 -5.66 4.89
N ALA A 280 9.00 -5.37 6.17
CA ALA A 280 9.68 -4.32 6.93
C ALA A 280 11.17 -4.59 7.21
N LYS A 281 11.65 -5.83 7.06
CA LYS A 281 13.07 -6.16 7.28
C LYS A 281 13.96 -5.74 6.12
N GLY A 282 13.38 -5.45 4.94
CA GLY A 282 14.18 -4.92 3.86
C GLY A 282 14.65 -3.52 4.22
N ARG A 283 15.93 -3.41 4.56
CA ARG A 283 16.48 -2.23 5.24
C ARG A 283 16.62 -1.07 4.27
N THR A 284 16.05 0.06 4.70
CA THR A 284 16.39 1.44 4.39
C THR A 284 17.85 1.73 4.78
N ALA A 285 18.74 1.90 3.81
CA ALA A 285 20.01 2.55 4.10
C ALA A 285 19.74 4.05 4.33
N HIS A 286 20.00 4.56 5.53
CA HIS A 286 20.16 6.00 5.73
C HIS A 286 21.41 6.47 4.97
N PRO A 287 21.47 7.71 4.48
CA PRO A 287 22.67 8.29 3.86
C PRO A 287 23.93 8.15 4.72
N ASP A 288 23.77 8.04 6.05
CA ASP A 288 24.84 7.99 7.03
C ASP A 288 25.23 6.56 7.45
N GLY A 289 24.69 5.52 6.80
CA GLY A 289 25.07 4.11 7.04
C GLY A 289 24.69 3.53 8.41
N SER A 290 23.92 4.25 9.22
CA SER A 290 23.46 3.77 10.52
C SER A 290 22.28 2.80 10.35
N PRO A 291 22.32 1.57 10.91
CA PRO A 291 21.17 0.66 10.88
C PRO A 291 20.03 1.23 11.72
N SER A 292 18.79 1.15 11.23
CA SER A 292 17.62 1.46 12.07
C SER A 292 17.49 0.42 13.18
N ALA A 293 17.12 0.88 14.37
CA ALA A 293 16.70 0.03 15.49
C ALA A 293 15.36 -0.67 15.19
#